data_AF-A0A1S2YIU5-F1
#
_entry.id   AF-A0A1S2YIU5-F1
#
_cell.length_a   1.000
_cell.length_b   1.000
_cell.length_c   1.000
_cell.angle_alpha   90.00
_cell.angle_beta   90.00
_cell.angle_gamma   90.00
#
_symmetry.space_group_name_H-M   'P 1'
#
loop_
_entity.id
_entity.type
_entity.pdbx_description
1 polymer ?
#
loop_
_entity_poly.entity_id
_entity_poly.type
_entity_poly.pdbx_seq_one_letter_code
_entity_poly.pdbx_strand_id
1 'polypeptide(L)'
;MARESANCCTCCSSFITGTGLTILFLWLTLRTQHPKCFIQSFYFPSLNKTTNSHHNNTILFTLKLANQNKDKGVKYDHLRLTFNLFLDANTTRPLANSTLDSFYQGHGKTAEKFGSAEPHGSGVNRTVDGKVFFRVEIATRVKYKILFFYTKRHRLFGGANVEVNVSSGEKVDPKGIRLGNVPPRLGSEAAPVRGWLIAFSRFFVSLLFFIAFT
;
A
#
# COMPACT_ATOMS: atom_id res chain seq x y z
N MET A 1 53.95 35.06 -26.51
CA MET A 1 52.53 34.77 -26.78
C MET A 1 52.20 33.42 -26.17
N ALA A 2 51.66 33.41 -24.96
CA ALA A 2 51.27 32.17 -24.28
C ALA A 2 50.00 31.62 -24.94
N ARG A 3 50.05 30.38 -25.41
CA ARG A 3 48.89 29.66 -25.94
C ARG A 3 47.90 29.43 -24.79
N GLU A 4 46.76 30.07 -24.89
CA GLU A 4 45.60 29.87 -24.02
C GLU A 4 45.01 28.48 -24.33
N SER A 5 45.48 27.45 -23.63
CA SER A 5 44.96 26.08 -23.71
C SER A 5 43.76 25.89 -22.79
N ALA A 6 42.86 26.85 -22.75
CA ALA A 6 41.55 26.66 -22.16
C ALA A 6 40.61 26.08 -23.22
N ASN A 7 39.61 25.31 -22.80
CA ASN A 7 38.31 25.17 -23.50
C ASN A 7 37.97 23.90 -24.29
N CYS A 8 38.75 22.82 -24.28
CA CYS A 8 38.23 21.52 -24.74
C CYS A 8 37.77 20.65 -23.56
N CYS A 9 38.66 20.39 -22.60
CA CYS A 9 38.39 19.49 -21.48
C CYS A 9 37.29 20.02 -20.52
N THR A 10 37.25 21.33 -20.27
CA THR A 10 36.24 21.99 -19.43
C THR A 10 34.85 22.00 -20.06
N CYS A 11 34.77 22.00 -21.40
CA CYS A 11 33.51 21.94 -22.13
C CYS A 11 32.92 20.52 -22.09
N CYS A 12 33.76 19.50 -22.32
CA CYS A 12 33.35 18.09 -22.25
C CYS A 12 32.87 17.69 -20.85
N SER A 13 33.57 18.10 -19.80
CA SER A 13 33.15 17.79 -18.42
C SER A 13 31.85 18.48 -18.04
N SER A 14 31.64 19.73 -18.48
CA SER A 14 30.39 20.46 -18.27
C SER A 14 29.20 19.80 -19.00
N PHE A 15 29.43 19.28 -20.21
CA PHE A 15 28.40 18.56 -20.96
C PHE A 15 28.05 17.22 -20.30
N ILE A 16 29.04 16.43 -19.89
CA ILE A 16 28.82 15.14 -19.20
C ILE A 16 28.10 15.35 -17.87
N THR A 17 28.51 16.33 -17.08
CA THR A 17 27.85 16.63 -15.80
C THR A 17 26.42 17.15 -16.00
N GLY A 18 26.19 18.02 -16.98
CA GLY A 18 24.86 18.51 -17.33
C GLY A 18 23.91 17.38 -17.77
N THR A 19 24.35 16.54 -18.72
CA THR A 19 23.57 15.39 -19.20
C THR A 19 23.32 14.35 -18.10
N GLY A 20 24.30 14.07 -17.25
CA GLY A 20 24.12 13.19 -16.09
C GLY A 20 23.08 13.73 -15.10
N LEU A 21 23.13 15.03 -14.80
CA LEU A 21 22.14 15.69 -13.94
C LEU A 21 20.74 15.66 -14.56
N THR A 22 20.59 15.94 -15.85
CA THR A 22 19.28 15.90 -16.51
C THR A 22 18.69 14.49 -16.52
N ILE A 23 19.49 13.46 -16.80
CA ILE A 23 19.06 12.05 -16.72
C ILE A 23 18.66 11.71 -15.28
N LEU A 24 19.42 12.16 -14.28
CA LEU A 24 19.10 11.94 -12.87
C LEU A 24 17.77 12.59 -12.47
N PHE A 25 17.53 13.85 -12.85
CA PHE A 25 16.28 14.54 -12.58
C PHE A 25 15.11 13.90 -13.34
N LEU A 26 15.32 13.48 -14.59
CA LEU A 26 14.30 12.76 -15.36
C LEU A 26 13.96 11.42 -14.69
N TRP A 27 14.97 10.68 -14.21
CA TRP A 27 14.77 9.43 -13.47
C TRP A 27 13.99 9.65 -12.16
N LEU A 28 14.37 10.67 -11.38
CA LEU A 28 13.70 11.01 -10.12
C LEU A 28 12.25 11.43 -10.34
N THR A 29 11.97 12.19 -11.40
CA THR A 29 10.61 12.62 -11.76
C THR A 29 9.79 11.48 -12.34
N LEU A 30 10.35 10.50 -13.03
CA LEU A 30 9.60 9.34 -13.52
C LEU A 30 9.34 8.29 -12.45
N ARG A 31 10.14 8.25 -11.38
CA ARG A 31 9.97 7.30 -10.28
C ARG A 31 8.59 7.45 -9.61
N THR A 32 7.81 6.38 -9.66
CA THR A 32 6.50 6.29 -9.00
C THR A 32 6.61 5.58 -7.66
N GLN A 33 5.90 6.09 -6.66
CA GLN A 33 5.69 5.44 -5.37
C GLN A 33 4.33 4.74 -5.36
N HIS A 34 4.28 3.53 -4.79
CA HIS A 34 3.02 2.84 -4.60
C HIS A 34 2.12 3.60 -3.61
N PRO A 35 0.81 3.75 -3.91
CA PRO A 35 -0.12 4.35 -2.97
C PRO A 35 -0.22 3.46 -1.73
N LYS A 36 -0.41 4.09 -0.57
CA LYS A 36 -0.61 3.39 0.69
C LYS A 36 -2.09 3.18 0.92
N CYS A 37 -2.49 1.97 1.29
CA CYS A 37 -3.87 1.62 1.58
C CYS A 37 -4.04 1.32 3.07
N PHE A 38 -5.13 1.80 3.66
CA PHE A 38 -5.43 1.62 5.07
C PHE A 38 -6.90 1.27 5.27
N ILE A 39 -7.18 0.44 6.27
CA ILE A 39 -8.52 0.23 6.83
C ILE A 39 -8.74 1.27 7.93
N GLN A 40 -9.50 2.31 7.60
CA GLN A 40 -9.75 3.44 8.49
C GLN A 40 -10.81 3.10 9.55
N SER A 41 -11.92 2.51 9.12
CA SER A 41 -12.95 1.96 10.00
C SER A 41 -13.33 0.57 9.52
N PHE A 42 -13.76 -0.25 10.46
CA PHE A 42 -14.33 -1.56 10.22
C PHE A 42 -15.37 -1.81 11.30
N TYR A 43 -16.57 -2.18 10.88
CA TYR A 43 -17.70 -2.44 11.75
C TYR A 43 -18.45 -3.67 11.25
N PHE A 44 -18.76 -4.56 12.18
CA PHE A 44 -19.49 -5.78 11.91
C PHE A 44 -20.71 -5.84 12.86
N PRO A 45 -21.89 -5.39 12.40
CA PRO A 45 -23.06 -5.19 13.25
C PRO A 45 -23.53 -6.46 13.96
N SER A 46 -23.34 -7.63 13.37
CA SER A 46 -23.82 -8.89 13.98
C SER A 46 -23.11 -9.25 15.29
N LEU A 47 -21.95 -8.64 15.59
CA LEU A 47 -21.27 -8.75 16.88
C LEU A 47 -21.77 -7.71 17.90
N ASN A 48 -22.46 -6.66 17.45
CA ASN A 48 -22.91 -5.60 18.33
C ASN A 48 -24.09 -6.07 19.19
N LYS A 49 -23.86 -6.21 20.50
CA LYS A 49 -24.85 -6.71 21.46
C LYS A 49 -25.85 -5.65 21.93
N THR A 50 -25.55 -4.36 21.74
CA THR A 50 -26.43 -3.26 22.17
C THR A 50 -27.53 -2.97 21.17
N THR A 51 -27.32 -3.34 19.91
CA THR A 51 -28.34 -3.24 18.85
C THR A 51 -28.95 -4.61 18.64
N ASN A 52 -30.28 -4.73 18.58
CA ASN A 52 -30.99 -5.96 18.18
C ASN A 52 -30.76 -6.34 16.69
N SER A 53 -29.64 -5.91 16.10
CA SER A 53 -29.30 -6.10 14.69
C SER A 53 -28.62 -7.44 14.41
N HIS A 54 -28.90 -8.47 15.21
CA HIS A 54 -28.37 -9.83 15.04
C HIS A 54 -28.67 -10.44 13.65
N HIS A 55 -29.59 -9.87 12.89
CA HIS A 55 -29.91 -10.25 11.52
C HIS A 55 -29.11 -9.49 10.45
N ASN A 56 -28.46 -8.37 10.80
CA ASN A 56 -27.64 -7.59 9.89
C ASN A 56 -26.19 -8.07 9.93
N ASN A 57 -25.87 -8.98 9.03
CA ASN A 57 -24.54 -9.55 8.90
C ASN A 57 -23.64 -8.74 7.96
N THR A 58 -24.02 -7.55 7.52
CA THR A 58 -23.22 -6.82 6.53
C THR A 58 -22.01 -6.16 7.17
N ILE A 59 -20.80 -6.53 6.74
CA ILE A 59 -19.56 -5.85 7.14
C ILE A 59 -19.57 -4.46 6.52
N LEU A 60 -19.33 -3.43 7.33
CA LEU A 60 -19.18 -2.04 6.90
C LEU A 60 -17.74 -1.59 7.11
N PHE A 61 -17.14 -0.96 6.11
CA PHE A 61 -15.74 -0.54 6.19
C PHE A 61 -15.47 0.74 5.42
N THR A 62 -14.43 1.46 5.85
CA THR A 62 -13.89 2.60 5.13
C THR A 62 -12.43 2.35 4.79
N LEU A 63 -12.12 2.36 3.50
CA LEU A 63 -10.76 2.34 2.99
C LEU A 63 -10.23 3.74 2.78
N LYS A 64 -8.99 3.96 3.19
CA LYS A 64 -8.23 5.17 2.92
C LYS A 64 -7.06 4.84 2.01
N LEU A 65 -7.05 5.44 0.81
CA LEU A 65 -5.97 5.31 -0.17
C LEU A 65 -5.21 6.63 -0.24
N ALA A 66 -3.92 6.61 0.10
CA ALA A 66 -3.05 7.78 0.11
C ALA A 66 -2.07 7.72 -1.06
N ASN A 67 -2.21 8.64 -2.02
CA ASN A 67 -1.28 8.82 -3.11
C ASN A 67 -0.15 9.76 -2.66
N GLN A 68 1.05 9.21 -2.46
CA GLN A 68 2.21 9.97 -2.00
C GLN A 68 2.98 10.65 -3.14
N ASN A 69 2.66 10.35 -4.40
CA ASN A 69 3.31 10.98 -5.54
C ASN A 69 2.88 12.44 -5.62
N LYS A 70 3.85 13.36 -5.63
CA LYS A 70 3.59 14.81 -5.65
C LYS A 70 3.12 15.32 -7.02
N ASP A 71 3.44 14.59 -8.07
CA ASP A 71 3.35 14.99 -9.48
C ASP A 71 2.53 14.01 -10.34
N LYS A 72 2.11 12.86 -9.78
CA LYS A 72 1.43 11.79 -10.53
C LYS A 72 0.09 11.44 -9.92
N GLY A 73 -0.94 11.41 -10.75
CA GLY A 73 -2.23 10.82 -10.38
C GLY A 73 -2.17 9.30 -10.42
N VAL A 74 -3.11 8.64 -9.74
CA VAL A 74 -3.26 7.18 -9.74
C VAL A 74 -4.65 6.83 -10.23
N LYS A 75 -4.73 6.02 -11.28
CA LYS A 75 -5.98 5.38 -11.71
C LYS A 75 -6.00 3.95 -11.18
N TYR A 76 -6.95 3.65 -10.31
CA TYR A 76 -7.20 2.31 -9.82
C TYR A 76 -8.18 1.60 -10.76
N ASP A 77 -7.91 0.35 -11.10
CA ASP A 77 -8.94 -0.57 -11.57
C ASP A 77 -9.83 -0.97 -10.36
N HIS A 78 -10.87 -1.79 -10.58
CA HIS A 78 -11.74 -2.27 -9.50
C HIS A 78 -10.93 -2.83 -8.31
N LEU A 79 -11.30 -2.43 -7.09
CA LEU A 79 -10.62 -2.86 -5.87
C LEU A 79 -11.33 -4.09 -5.36
N ARG A 80 -10.67 -5.25 -5.40
CA ARG A 80 -11.20 -6.49 -4.85
C ARG A 80 -10.75 -6.61 -3.40
N LEU A 81 -11.72 -6.73 -2.50
CA LEU A 81 -11.50 -6.88 -1.08
C LEU A 81 -11.99 -8.24 -0.64
N THR A 82 -11.17 -8.93 0.13
CA THR A 82 -11.48 -10.23 0.71
C THR A 82 -11.34 -10.13 2.22
N PHE A 83 -12.39 -10.58 2.91
CA PHE A 83 -12.48 -10.61 4.36
C PHE A 83 -12.48 -12.06 4.79
N ASN A 84 -11.42 -12.47 5.50
CA ASN A 84 -11.32 -13.81 6.07
C ASN A 84 -11.41 -13.72 7.60
N LEU A 85 -12.06 -14.68 8.23
CA LEU A 85 -12.16 -14.81 9.67
C LEU A 85 -11.02 -15.70 10.19
N PHE A 86 -10.31 -15.28 11.22
CA PHE A 86 -9.38 -16.17 11.92
C PHE A 86 -10.13 -17.23 12.73
N LEU A 87 -9.80 -18.50 12.51
CA LEU A 87 -10.33 -19.63 13.28
C LEU A 87 -9.41 -20.00 14.44
N ASP A 88 -8.10 -19.82 14.24
CA ASP A 88 -7.02 -19.97 15.20
C ASP A 88 -5.92 -18.95 14.87
N ALA A 89 -4.73 -19.06 15.46
CA ALA A 89 -3.65 -18.12 15.24
C ALA A 89 -3.08 -18.09 13.80
N ASN A 90 -3.27 -19.15 13.00
CA ASN A 90 -2.61 -19.34 11.71
C ASN A 90 -3.58 -19.65 10.55
N THR A 91 -4.83 -19.97 10.87
CA THR A 91 -5.83 -20.47 9.94
C THR A 91 -6.94 -19.44 9.78
N THR A 92 -7.22 -19.09 8.54
CA THR A 92 -8.31 -18.18 8.19
C THR A 92 -9.31 -18.86 7.27
N ARG A 93 -10.59 -18.53 7.42
CA ARG A 93 -11.69 -18.96 6.55
C ARG A 93 -12.26 -17.77 5.76
N PRO A 94 -12.50 -17.89 4.45
CA PRO A 94 -13.22 -16.85 3.70
C PRO A 94 -14.56 -16.54 4.34
N LEU A 95 -14.86 -15.26 4.51
CA LEU A 95 -16.12 -14.80 5.08
C LEU A 95 -16.89 -13.94 4.09
N ALA A 96 -16.29 -12.90 3.54
CA ALA A 96 -16.99 -11.99 2.63
C ALA A 96 -16.06 -11.45 1.55
N ASN A 97 -16.64 -11.05 0.43
CA ASN A 97 -15.94 -10.36 -0.63
C ASN A 97 -16.68 -9.06 -0.95
N SER A 98 -15.94 -8.03 -1.32
CA SER A 98 -16.50 -6.77 -1.80
C SER A 98 -15.68 -6.25 -2.97
N THR A 99 -16.34 -5.56 -3.89
CA THR A 99 -15.66 -4.90 -5.01
C THR A 99 -16.05 -3.44 -5.00
N LEU A 100 -15.06 -2.55 -4.99
CA LEU A 100 -15.27 -1.12 -5.18
C LEU A 100 -14.91 -0.72 -6.59
N ASP A 101 -15.67 0.25 -7.11
CA ASP A 101 -15.49 0.76 -8.46
C ASP A 101 -14.11 1.38 -8.69
N SER A 102 -13.65 1.25 -9.92
CA SER A 102 -12.45 1.93 -10.40
C SER A 102 -12.59 3.44 -10.24
N PHE A 103 -11.51 4.12 -9.87
CA PHE A 103 -11.54 5.58 -9.73
C PHE A 103 -10.17 6.20 -9.98
N TYR A 104 -10.17 7.50 -10.24
CA TYR A 104 -8.96 8.30 -10.37
C TYR A 104 -8.71 9.11 -9.10
N GLN A 105 -7.46 9.14 -8.66
CA GLN A 105 -6.98 9.90 -7.53
C GLN A 105 -5.90 10.88 -7.99
N GLY A 106 -6.08 12.16 -7.64
CA GLY A 106 -5.08 13.21 -7.92
C GLY A 106 -3.74 12.99 -7.21
N HIS A 107 -2.72 13.73 -7.64
CA HIS A 107 -1.39 13.72 -7.03
C HIS A 107 -1.42 14.32 -5.61
N GLY A 108 -0.70 13.70 -4.67
CA GLY A 108 -0.65 14.12 -3.27
C GLY A 108 -1.98 14.05 -2.52
N LYS A 109 -3.05 13.51 -3.13
CA LYS A 109 -4.38 13.45 -2.54
C LYS A 109 -4.58 12.15 -1.77
N THR A 110 -5.59 12.17 -0.91
CA THR A 110 -6.13 10.97 -0.25
C THR A 110 -7.56 10.75 -0.72
N ALA A 111 -7.95 9.49 -0.92
CA ALA A 111 -9.30 9.10 -1.24
C ALA A 111 -9.84 8.18 -0.13
N GLU A 112 -11.06 8.45 0.30
CA GLU A 112 -11.79 7.58 1.21
C GLU A 112 -12.91 6.89 0.44
N LYS A 113 -13.05 5.59 0.65
CA LYS A 113 -14.03 4.74 -0.01
C LYS A 113 -14.77 3.92 1.03
N PHE A 114 -16.06 4.20 1.14
CA PHE A 114 -16.98 3.43 1.94
C PHE A 114 -17.39 2.19 1.17
N GLY A 115 -17.53 1.07 1.86
CA GLY A 115 -17.99 -0.17 1.26
C GLY A 115 -18.70 -1.05 2.27
N SER A 116 -19.43 -2.00 1.71
CA SER A 116 -20.07 -3.07 2.45
C SER A 116 -19.67 -4.42 1.86
N ALA A 117 -19.70 -5.46 2.68
CA ALA A 117 -19.48 -6.83 2.24
C ALA A 117 -20.46 -7.76 2.96
N GLU A 118 -21.15 -8.60 2.19
CA GLU A 118 -22.07 -9.59 2.74
C GLU A 118 -21.33 -10.91 3.00
N PRO A 119 -21.37 -11.44 4.23
CA PRO A 119 -20.80 -12.73 4.56
C PRO A 119 -21.49 -13.87 3.80
N HIS A 120 -20.69 -14.78 3.31
CA HIS A 120 -21.11 -16.02 2.70
C HIS A 120 -21.06 -17.13 3.77
N GLY A 121 -22.21 -17.72 4.10
CA GLY A 121 -22.31 -18.83 5.04
C GLY A 121 -22.48 -18.41 6.51
N SER A 122 -22.04 -19.28 7.43
CA SER A 122 -22.17 -19.04 8.87
C SER A 122 -21.28 -17.88 9.31
N GLY A 123 -21.84 -16.93 10.05
CA GLY A 123 -21.17 -15.72 10.54
C GLY A 123 -19.98 -15.98 11.48
N VAL A 124 -19.71 -15.06 12.42
CA VAL A 124 -18.60 -15.26 13.37
C VAL A 124 -18.97 -16.31 14.40
N ASN A 125 -18.31 -17.46 14.33
CA ASN A 125 -18.55 -18.63 15.19
C ASN A 125 -17.31 -19.01 16.02
N ARG A 126 -16.20 -18.29 15.88
CA ARG A 126 -14.94 -18.55 16.57
C ARG A 126 -14.33 -17.26 17.07
N THR A 127 -13.66 -17.38 18.22
CA THR A 127 -12.85 -16.33 18.83
C THR A 127 -11.45 -16.91 19.09
N VAL A 128 -10.44 -16.06 18.99
CA VAL A 128 -9.05 -16.38 19.33
C VAL A 128 -8.71 -15.54 20.56
N ASP A 129 -8.38 -16.19 21.67
CA ASP A 129 -8.12 -15.53 22.96
C ASP A 129 -9.25 -14.59 23.42
N GLY A 130 -10.50 -14.99 23.18
CA GLY A 130 -11.69 -14.19 23.53
C GLY A 130 -11.94 -12.98 22.61
N LYS A 131 -11.13 -12.81 21.56
CA LYS A 131 -11.22 -11.72 20.59
C LYS A 131 -11.59 -12.24 19.20
N VAL A 132 -12.09 -11.35 18.35
CA VAL A 132 -12.38 -11.67 16.94
C VAL A 132 -11.37 -10.93 16.07
N PHE A 133 -10.71 -11.68 15.19
CA PHE A 133 -9.78 -11.11 14.21
C PHE A 133 -10.25 -11.39 12.79
N PHE A 134 -10.16 -10.37 11.94
CA PHE A 134 -10.41 -10.47 10.52
C PHE A 134 -9.10 -10.22 9.76
N ARG A 135 -8.80 -11.07 8.79
CA ARG A 135 -7.81 -10.76 7.76
C ARG A 135 -8.52 -10.01 6.64
N VAL A 136 -8.09 -8.77 6.41
CA VAL A 136 -8.58 -7.99 5.27
C VAL A 136 -7.48 -7.93 4.23
N GLU A 137 -7.77 -8.34 3.00
CA GLU A 137 -6.84 -8.25 1.89
C GLU A 137 -7.44 -7.42 0.75
N ILE A 138 -6.58 -6.68 0.07
CA ILE A 138 -6.91 -5.87 -1.10
C ILE A 138 -6.09 -6.37 -2.28
N ALA A 139 -6.73 -6.49 -3.45
CA ALA A 139 -6.09 -6.74 -4.72
C ALA A 139 -6.64 -5.80 -5.79
N THR A 140 -5.77 -5.02 -6.42
CA THR A 140 -6.11 -4.11 -7.52
C THR A 140 -4.94 -3.94 -8.48
N ARG A 141 -5.19 -3.22 -9.57
CA ARG A 141 -4.16 -2.80 -10.53
C ARG A 141 -4.22 -1.28 -10.65
N VAL A 142 -3.06 -0.65 -10.75
CA VAL A 142 -2.93 0.81 -10.82
C VAL A 142 -2.16 1.24 -12.06
N LYS A 143 -2.54 2.37 -12.65
CA LYS A 143 -1.73 3.12 -13.63
C LYS A 143 -1.44 4.50 -13.06
N TYR A 144 -0.23 5.01 -13.28
CA TYR A 144 0.13 6.37 -12.89
C TYR A 144 -0.06 7.30 -14.08
N LYS A 145 -0.71 8.45 -13.86
CA LYS A 145 -0.82 9.52 -14.85
C LYS A 145 0.36 10.47 -14.66
N ILE A 146 1.21 10.58 -15.67
CA ILE A 146 2.34 11.51 -15.73
C ILE A 146 2.06 12.49 -16.86
N LEU A 147 1.81 13.77 -16.51
CA LEU A 147 1.37 14.80 -17.45
C LEU A 147 0.17 14.32 -18.29
N PHE A 148 0.40 13.93 -19.54
CA PHE A 148 -0.62 13.51 -20.51
C PHE A 148 -0.71 11.98 -20.71
N PHE A 149 0.25 11.19 -20.21
CA PHE A 149 0.34 9.75 -20.49
C PHE A 149 0.12 8.91 -19.24
N TYR A 150 -0.31 7.66 -19.44
CA TYR A 150 -0.40 6.66 -18.38
C TYR A 150 0.75 5.66 -18.46
N THR A 151 1.28 5.28 -17.30
CA THR A 151 2.24 4.17 -17.20
C THR A 151 1.57 2.82 -17.47
N LYS A 152 2.40 1.77 -17.59
CA LYS A 152 1.93 0.39 -17.53
C LYS A 152 1.12 0.13 -16.25
N ARG A 153 0.22 -0.86 -16.30
CA ARG A 153 -0.49 -1.35 -15.11
C ARG A 153 0.48 -2.06 -14.18
N HIS A 154 0.45 -1.68 -12.91
CA HIS A 154 1.16 -2.36 -11.83
C HIS A 154 0.16 -3.03 -10.90
N ARG A 155 0.49 -4.22 -10.41
CA ARG A 155 -0.33 -4.92 -9.40
C ARG A 155 -0.09 -4.25 -8.05
N LEU A 156 -1.16 -4.05 -7.30
CA LEU A 156 -1.13 -3.59 -5.92
C LEU A 156 -1.94 -4.58 -5.09
N PHE A 157 -1.28 -5.20 -4.13
CA PHE A 157 -1.90 -6.14 -3.20
C PHE A 157 -1.37 -5.88 -1.80
N GLY A 158 -2.13 -6.28 -0.80
CA GLY A 158 -1.72 -6.22 0.60
C GLY A 158 -2.82 -6.73 1.51
N GLY A 159 -2.45 -7.05 2.74
CA GLY A 159 -3.40 -7.44 3.77
C GLY A 159 -2.97 -6.95 5.15
N ALA A 160 -3.90 -7.00 6.08
CA ALA A 160 -3.66 -6.78 7.49
C ALA A 160 -4.65 -7.54 8.36
N ASN A 161 -4.27 -7.75 9.61
CA ASN A 161 -5.13 -8.36 10.63
C ASN A 161 -5.82 -7.23 11.39
N VAL A 162 -7.14 -7.32 11.53
CA VAL A 162 -8.00 -6.32 12.15
C VAL A 162 -8.68 -6.97 13.36
N GLU A 163 -8.35 -6.48 14.55
CA GLU A 163 -9.02 -6.87 15.79
C GLU A 163 -10.36 -6.13 15.91
N VAL A 164 -11.42 -6.87 16.22
CA VAL A 164 -12.78 -6.37 16.36
C VAL A 164 -13.31 -6.73 17.74
N ASN A 165 -13.95 -5.77 18.38
CA ASN A 165 -14.55 -5.94 19.69
C ASN A 165 -15.84 -6.78 19.58
N VAL A 166 -15.96 -7.79 20.45
CA VAL A 166 -17.09 -8.75 20.44
C VAL A 166 -18.39 -8.15 20.97
N SER A 167 -18.34 -7.02 21.67
CA SER A 167 -19.52 -6.35 22.25
C SER A 167 -20.00 -5.19 21.40
N SER A 168 -19.09 -4.41 20.80
CA SER A 168 -19.45 -3.29 19.92
C SER A 168 -19.47 -3.66 18.44
N GLY A 169 -18.75 -4.70 18.00
CA GLY A 169 -18.58 -5.02 16.57
C GLY A 169 -17.64 -4.08 15.82
N GLU A 170 -17.01 -3.12 16.51
CA GLU A 170 -16.11 -2.15 15.91
C GLU A 170 -14.64 -2.57 16.00
N LYS A 171 -13.84 -2.09 15.06
CA LYS A 171 -12.39 -2.17 15.12
C LYS A 171 -11.86 -1.57 16.43
N VAL A 172 -10.94 -2.28 17.08
CA VAL A 172 -10.34 -1.84 18.34
C VAL A 172 -9.33 -0.70 18.16
N ASP A 173 -8.49 -0.76 17.12
CA ASP A 173 -7.48 0.28 16.87
C ASP A 173 -8.11 1.58 16.32
N PRO A 174 -8.00 2.72 17.02
CA PRO A 174 -8.53 3.99 16.52
C PRO A 174 -7.78 4.51 15.28
N LYS A 175 -6.54 4.06 15.03
CA LYS A 175 -5.75 4.46 13.86
C LYS A 175 -6.06 3.57 12.67
N GLY A 176 -5.82 4.10 11.47
CA GLY A 176 -5.95 3.34 10.23
C GLY A 176 -4.90 2.23 10.14
N ILE A 177 -5.32 0.98 9.94
CA ILE A 177 -4.42 -0.17 9.82
C ILE A 177 -3.93 -0.25 8.38
N ARG A 178 -2.60 -0.23 8.17
CA ARG A 178 -2.02 -0.27 6.82
C ARG A 178 -2.14 -1.67 6.21
N LEU A 179 -2.75 -1.77 5.04
CA LEU A 179 -2.73 -2.99 4.23
C LEU A 179 -1.37 -3.08 3.51
N GLY A 180 -0.60 -4.13 3.84
CA GLY A 180 0.76 -4.30 3.35
C GLY A 180 1.14 -5.77 3.21
N ASN A 181 2.44 -6.05 3.24
CA ASN A 181 2.95 -7.43 3.16
C ASN A 181 2.95 -8.09 4.55
N VAL A 182 1.79 -8.15 5.19
CA VAL A 182 1.62 -8.78 6.52
C VAL A 182 1.02 -10.17 6.32
N PRO A 183 1.63 -11.26 6.84
CA PRO A 183 1.10 -12.61 6.74
C PRO A 183 -0.18 -12.81 7.60
N PRO A 184 -1.07 -13.77 7.25
CA PRO A 184 -2.24 -14.14 8.05
C PRO A 184 -1.85 -14.96 9.28
N ARG A 185 -1.19 -14.34 10.25
CA ARG A 185 -0.89 -14.97 11.53
C ARG A 185 -1.07 -13.98 12.69
N LEU A 186 -1.58 -14.48 13.80
CA LEU A 186 -1.74 -13.74 15.05
C LEU A 186 -0.55 -14.08 15.95
N GLY A 187 0.10 -13.05 16.51
CA GLY A 187 1.30 -13.21 17.34
C GLY A 187 2.37 -12.16 17.03
N SER A 188 3.40 -12.08 17.90
CA SER A 188 4.46 -11.07 17.80
C SER A 188 5.26 -11.25 16.50
N GLU A 189 5.06 -10.33 15.56
CA GLU A 189 5.91 -10.20 14.40
C GLU A 189 7.20 -9.52 14.86
N ALA A 190 8.32 -10.26 14.86
CA ALA A 190 9.63 -9.68 15.10
C ALA A 190 9.81 -8.49 14.15
N ALA A 191 10.15 -7.32 14.70
CA ALA A 191 10.28 -6.09 13.95
C ALA A 191 11.10 -6.35 12.68
N PRO A 192 10.65 -5.90 11.49
CA PRO A 192 11.44 -6.04 10.29
C PRO A 192 12.78 -5.35 10.55
N VAL A 193 13.86 -6.14 10.59
CA VAL A 193 15.22 -5.62 10.70
C VAL A 193 15.38 -4.69 9.52
N ARG A 194 15.34 -3.38 9.83
CA ARG A 194 15.27 -2.29 8.87
C ARG A 194 16.46 -2.45 7.93
N GLY A 195 16.18 -2.82 6.68
CA GLY A 195 17.15 -3.09 5.61
C GLY A 195 17.95 -1.86 5.16
N TRP A 196 18.55 -1.16 6.12
CA TRP A 196 19.44 -0.03 5.89
C TRP A 196 20.72 -0.51 5.18
N LEU A 197 21.13 -1.76 5.42
CA LEU A 197 22.26 -2.42 4.74
C LEU A 197 22.04 -2.63 3.22
N ILE A 198 20.81 -2.84 2.75
CA ILE A 198 20.55 -3.08 1.32
C ILE A 198 20.64 -1.76 0.51
N ALA A 199 20.34 -0.62 1.14
CA ALA A 199 20.47 0.69 0.50
C ALA A 199 21.94 1.09 0.31
N PHE A 200 22.81 0.80 1.28
CA PHE A 200 24.26 1.04 1.15
C PHE A 200 24.89 0.14 0.07
N SER A 201 24.45 -1.12 -0.05
CA SER A 201 24.92 -2.05 -1.09
C SER A 201 24.67 -1.54 -2.51
N ARG A 202 23.46 -1.01 -2.79
CA ARG A 202 23.14 -0.48 -4.13
C ARG A 202 23.88 0.81 -4.46
N PHE A 203 24.22 1.62 -3.46
CA PHE A 203 25.04 2.81 -3.64
C PHE A 203 26.49 2.43 -4.00
N PHE A 204 27.06 1.43 -3.32
CA PHE A 204 28.43 0.95 -3.55
C PHE A 204 28.61 0.24 -4.90
N VAL A 205 27.64 -0.55 -5.36
CA VAL A 205 27.72 -1.18 -6.69
C VAL A 205 27.66 -0.15 -7.81
N SER A 206 26.91 0.94 -7.66
CA SER A 206 26.94 2.04 -8.65
C SER A 206 28.25 2.84 -8.58
N LEU A 207 28.81 3.04 -7.38
CA LEU A 207 30.07 3.77 -7.20
C LEU A 207 31.27 2.99 -7.76
N LEU A 208 31.32 1.68 -7.56
CA LEU A 208 32.37 0.80 -8.13
C LEU A 208 32.30 0.72 -9.65
N PHE A 209 31.10 0.79 -10.25
CA PHE A 209 30.95 0.81 -11.71
C PHE A 209 31.48 2.12 -12.34
N PHE A 210 31.48 3.23 -11.60
CA PHE A 210 32.03 4.50 -12.07
C PHE A 210 33.54 4.63 -11.89
N ILE A 211 34.15 3.92 -10.93
CA ILE A 211 35.60 3.98 -10.68
C ILE A 211 36.38 3.02 -11.62
N ALA A 212 35.73 1.99 -12.17
CA ALA A 212 36.37 1.03 -13.08
C ALA A 212 36.59 1.55 -14.53
N PHE A 213 36.14 2.78 -14.84
CA PHE A 213 36.24 3.39 -16.18
C PHE A 213 36.88 4.80 -16.18
N THR A 214 37.66 5.11 -15.15
CA THR A 214 38.59 6.25 -15.09
C THR A 214 39.98 5.75 -14.77
#